data_AF-A0A4V2BIA7-F1
#
_entry.id   AF-A0A4V2BIA7-F1
#
_cell.length_a   1.000
_cell.length_b   1.000
_cell.length_c   1.000
_cell.angle_alpha   90.00
_cell.angle_beta   90.00
_cell.angle_gamma   90.00
#
_symmetry.space_group_name_H-M   'P 1'
#
loop_
_entity.id
_entity.type
_entity.pdbx_description
1 polymer ?
#
loop_
_entity_poly.entity_id
_entity_poly.type
_entity_poly.pdbx_seq_one_letter_code
_entity_poly.pdbx_strand_id
1 'polypeptide(L)'
;GYAVFANGGSLVTPWFIDEVKDREGNVVFKENPATACRGCGRGGSPGASPASQVVDGFDFGPAQGSKPKVTEKPVASKPAEPAKPIDPNMRVAPRAIDDRTAYQLVSMMRDVVLRGTATAAKVLNREDVGGKTGSTNDHRDAWFGGFGGAYSTVVWVGRDDFRSLGSREYGGKAALPIWIDFMRAALKEQPVAANDPPEGMVQTSTNGVTEWVKTEDLERIQSEESYDTGENQTADEAAFDIF
;
A
#
# COMPACT_ATOMS: atom_id res chain seq x y z
N GLY A 1 0.84 5.92 6.49
CA GLY A 1 -0.35 5.12 6.88
C GLY A 1 -0.94 4.41 5.66
N TYR A 2 -2.00 3.61 5.84
CA TYR A 2 -2.61 2.75 4.78
C TYR A 2 -2.98 3.48 3.48
N ALA A 3 -3.38 4.76 3.57
CA ALA A 3 -3.70 5.58 2.40
C ALA A 3 -2.54 5.68 1.40
N VAL A 4 -1.28 5.69 1.88
CA VAL A 4 -0.09 5.73 1.01
C VAL A 4 -0.05 4.49 0.10
N PHE A 5 -0.40 3.32 0.61
CA PHE A 5 -0.42 2.10 -0.20
C PHE A 5 -1.58 2.14 -1.21
N ALA A 6 -2.79 2.44 -0.72
CA ALA A 6 -4.01 2.44 -1.54
C ALA A 6 -3.97 3.47 -2.69
N ASN A 7 -3.36 4.64 -2.46
CA ASN A 7 -3.29 5.71 -3.46
C ASN A 7 -2.07 5.59 -4.40
N GLY A 8 -1.27 4.53 -4.25
CA GLY A 8 -0.13 4.23 -5.11
C GLY A 8 1.17 4.92 -4.69
N GLY A 9 1.30 5.44 -3.47
CA GLY A 9 2.57 5.85 -2.86
C GLY A 9 2.68 7.32 -2.45
N SER A 10 1.58 8.07 -2.50
CA SER A 10 1.55 9.50 -2.18
C SER A 10 1.18 9.74 -0.71
N LEU A 11 1.88 10.67 -0.04
CA LEU A 11 1.59 11.08 1.32
C LEU A 11 0.54 12.19 1.34
N VAL A 12 -0.71 11.80 1.53
CA VAL A 12 -1.83 12.73 1.71
C VAL A 12 -1.95 13.15 3.17
N THR A 13 -2.39 14.38 3.40
CA THR A 13 -2.69 14.90 4.74
C THR A 13 -4.19 14.79 4.98
N PRO A 14 -4.66 14.12 6.06
CA PRO A 14 -6.08 14.10 6.40
C PRO A 14 -6.59 15.50 6.75
N TRP A 15 -7.79 15.82 6.29
CA TRP A 15 -8.49 17.08 6.56
C TRP A 15 -10.00 16.78 6.67
N PHE A 16 -10.74 17.64 7.36
CA PHE A 16 -12.19 17.46 7.58
C PHE A 16 -13.04 18.70 7.28
N ILE A 17 -12.41 19.86 7.07
CA ILE A 17 -13.10 21.10 6.68
C ILE A 17 -12.90 21.30 5.18
N ASP A 18 -13.96 21.15 4.39
CA ASP A 18 -13.94 21.45 2.96
C ASP A 18 -14.17 22.94 2.70
N GLU A 19 -15.25 23.48 3.27
CA GLU A 19 -15.75 24.80 2.93
C GLU A 19 -16.34 25.49 4.17
N VAL A 20 -15.99 26.76 4.36
CA VAL A 20 -16.61 27.62 5.39
C VAL A 20 -17.32 28.76 4.67
N LYS A 21 -18.56 29.02 5.06
CA LYS A 21 -19.38 30.12 4.55
C LYS A 21 -19.73 31.10 5.66
N ASP A 22 -19.85 32.37 5.31
CA ASP A 22 -20.45 33.38 6.18
C ASP A 22 -21.99 33.24 6.23
N ARG A 23 -22.66 34.16 6.92
CA ARG A 23 -24.12 34.14 7.09
C ARG A 23 -24.84 34.43 5.78
N GLU A 24 -24.22 35.19 4.90
CA GLU A 24 -24.73 35.60 3.59
C GLU A 24 -24.52 34.50 2.53
N GLY A 25 -23.77 33.45 2.86
CA GLY A 25 -23.49 32.31 2.00
C GLY A 25 -22.22 32.45 1.17
N ASN A 26 -21.40 33.49 1.39
CA ASN A 26 -20.13 33.67 0.71
C ASN A 26 -19.08 32.72 1.28
N VAL A 27 -18.28 32.11 0.39
CA VAL A 27 -17.19 31.21 0.78
C VAL A 27 -16.04 32.03 1.36
N VAL A 28 -15.76 31.85 2.65
CA VAL A 28 -14.62 32.48 3.33
C VAL A 28 -13.38 31.58 3.36
N PHE A 29 -13.58 30.28 3.16
CA PHE A 29 -12.51 29.29 3.09
C PHE A 29 -12.94 28.12 2.20
N LYS A 30 -12.02 27.66 1.35
CA LYS A 30 -12.14 26.43 0.58
C LYS A 30 -10.81 25.69 0.65
N GLU A 31 -10.84 24.42 1.03
CA GLU A 31 -9.64 23.60 1.11
C GLU A 31 -9.09 23.30 -0.29
N ASN A 32 -7.77 23.32 -0.42
CA ASN A 32 -7.05 22.90 -1.62
C ASN A 32 -5.99 21.88 -1.20
N PRO A 33 -6.40 20.62 -0.99
CA PRO A 33 -5.54 19.61 -0.40
C PRO A 33 -4.59 19.04 -1.44
N ALA A 34 -3.39 18.70 -0.99
CA ALA A 34 -2.45 17.96 -1.83
C ALA A 34 -3.01 16.55 -2.10
N THR A 35 -3.23 16.23 -3.38
CA THR A 35 -3.95 15.04 -3.82
C THR A 35 -2.99 14.03 -4.44
N ALA A 36 -3.25 12.75 -4.20
CA ALA A 36 -2.44 11.66 -4.75
C ALA A 36 -2.55 11.59 -6.27
N CYS A 37 -1.42 11.29 -6.92
CA CYS A 37 -1.39 11.12 -8.38
C CYS A 37 -0.40 10.01 -8.75
N ARG A 38 -0.90 8.91 -9.31
CA ARG A 38 -0.09 7.76 -9.69
C ARG A 38 0.85 8.07 -10.87
N GLY A 39 0.41 8.88 -11.83
CA GLY A 39 1.20 9.24 -13.03
C GLY A 39 1.98 10.55 -12.93
N CYS A 40 1.78 11.35 -11.89
CA CYS A 40 2.47 12.63 -11.73
C CYS A 40 3.90 12.38 -11.21
N GLY A 41 4.91 12.93 -11.90
CA GLY A 41 6.31 12.90 -11.46
C GLY A 41 7.20 11.81 -12.08
N ARG A 42 6.69 10.98 -13.02
CA ARG A 42 7.55 10.09 -13.84
C ARG A 42 8.27 10.82 -14.97
N GLY A 43 7.75 11.97 -15.41
CA GLY A 43 8.50 12.93 -16.21
C GLY A 43 9.37 13.75 -15.27
N GLY A 44 10.67 13.46 -15.25
CA GLY A 44 11.64 14.14 -14.38
C GLY A 44 11.47 15.65 -14.41
N SER A 45 10.99 16.20 -13.29
CA SER A 45 11.19 17.60 -12.98
C SER A 45 12.61 17.70 -12.37
N PRO A 46 13.50 18.55 -12.91
CA PRO A 46 14.87 18.68 -12.43
C PRO A 46 14.84 19.35 -11.04
N GLY A 47 14.74 18.53 -10.01
CA GLY A 47 14.55 19.00 -8.63
C GLY A 47 13.85 18.01 -7.70
N ALA A 48 13.45 16.83 -8.17
CA ALA A 48 13.06 15.75 -7.27
C ALA A 48 14.29 15.29 -6.48
N SER A 49 14.49 15.85 -5.29
CA SER A 49 15.37 15.27 -4.28
C SER A 49 14.98 13.81 -4.09
N PRO A 50 15.96 12.88 -4.03
CA PRO A 50 15.66 11.50 -3.71
C PRO A 50 14.88 11.46 -2.40
N ALA A 51 13.88 10.57 -2.33
CA ALA A 51 13.15 10.32 -1.09
C ALA A 51 14.17 10.15 0.04
N SER A 52 14.00 10.92 1.12
CA SER A 52 14.85 10.85 2.30
C SER A 52 14.99 9.39 2.73
N GLN A 53 16.22 8.88 2.76
CA GLN A 53 16.50 7.51 3.21
C GLN A 53 16.37 7.35 4.72
N VAL A 54 16.10 8.46 5.42
CA VAL A 54 15.80 8.48 6.84
C VAL A 54 14.37 8.93 7.03
N VAL A 55 13.54 8.04 7.58
CA VAL A 55 12.18 8.35 8.00
C VAL A 55 12.10 8.05 9.50
N ASP A 56 11.78 9.06 10.31
CA ASP A 56 11.64 8.95 11.77
C ASP A 56 12.84 8.28 12.48
N GLY A 57 14.07 8.58 12.03
CA GLY A 57 15.31 8.08 12.63
C GLY A 57 15.73 6.68 12.18
N PHE A 58 14.99 6.07 11.25
CA PHE A 58 15.33 4.77 10.65
C PHE A 58 15.96 4.98 9.27
N ASP A 59 17.22 4.56 9.11
CA ASP A 59 18.01 4.69 7.88
C ASP A 59 17.89 3.43 7.01
N PHE A 60 17.36 3.59 5.79
CA PHE A 60 17.14 2.51 4.83
C PHE A 60 18.39 2.15 4.00
N GLY A 61 19.55 2.77 4.24
CA GLY A 61 20.81 2.46 3.55
C GLY A 61 20.87 2.96 2.10
N PRO A 62 22.07 3.03 1.48
CA PRO A 62 22.28 3.74 0.22
C PRO A 62 21.52 3.13 -0.96
N ALA A 63 20.74 3.96 -1.66
CA ALA A 63 20.18 3.60 -2.97
C ALA A 63 21.31 3.54 -4.01
N GLN A 64 21.81 2.34 -4.31
CA GLN A 64 22.78 2.15 -5.38
C GLN A 64 22.08 2.27 -6.74
N GLY A 65 22.31 3.41 -7.41
CA GLY A 65 21.87 3.65 -8.77
C GLY A 65 22.78 2.95 -9.78
N SER A 66 22.39 1.77 -10.23
CA SER A 66 22.83 1.22 -11.51
C SER A 66 21.75 1.50 -12.55
N LYS A 67 22.09 2.28 -13.59
CA LYS A 67 21.21 2.51 -14.74
C LYS A 67 21.04 1.18 -15.50
N PRO A 68 19.82 0.63 -15.68
CA PRO A 68 19.65 -0.59 -16.45
C PRO A 68 19.84 -0.30 -17.94
N LYS A 69 20.65 -1.14 -18.59
CA LYS A 69 20.79 -1.19 -20.05
C LYS A 69 19.62 -2.02 -20.59
N VAL A 70 18.63 -1.33 -21.13
CA VAL A 70 17.39 -1.92 -21.65
C VAL A 70 17.69 -2.84 -22.85
N THR A 71 17.43 -4.13 -22.70
CA THR A 71 17.15 -5.03 -23.82
C THR A 71 15.71 -5.54 -23.66
N GLU A 72 14.80 -4.85 -24.33
CA GLU A 72 13.37 -5.16 -24.38
C GLU A 72 13.09 -6.49 -25.11
N LYS A 73 12.23 -7.31 -24.50
CA LYS A 73 11.17 -8.00 -25.25
C LYS A 73 9.83 -7.48 -24.75
N PRO A 74 9.01 -6.83 -25.58
CA PRO A 74 7.74 -6.29 -25.16
C PRO A 74 6.74 -7.44 -24.94
N VAL A 75 6.38 -7.69 -23.68
CA VAL A 75 5.14 -8.42 -23.37
C VAL A 75 4.06 -7.36 -23.26
N ALA A 76 3.05 -7.50 -24.11
CA ALA A 76 1.98 -6.53 -24.29
C ALA A 76 1.28 -6.21 -22.95
N SER A 77 1.55 -5.02 -22.41
CA SER A 77 0.67 -4.40 -21.45
C SER A 77 -0.63 -4.04 -22.17
N LYS A 78 -1.75 -4.47 -21.60
CA LYS A 78 -3.07 -3.97 -21.97
C LYS A 78 -2.99 -2.43 -21.91
N PRO A 79 -3.50 -1.68 -22.90
CA PRO A 79 -3.42 -0.22 -22.86
C PRO A 79 -4.02 0.27 -21.55
N ALA A 80 -3.20 0.88 -20.71
CA ALA A 80 -3.68 1.57 -19.53
C ALA A 80 -4.75 2.56 -19.99
N GLU A 81 -5.93 2.49 -19.39
CA GLU A 81 -7.01 3.44 -19.64
C GLU A 81 -6.42 4.87 -19.54
N PRO A 82 -6.69 5.76 -20.52
CA PRO A 82 -6.02 7.05 -20.58
C PRO A 82 -6.15 7.76 -19.23
N ALA A 83 -4.99 8.05 -18.63
CA ALA A 83 -4.92 8.73 -17.35
C ALA A 83 -5.79 9.98 -17.40
N LYS A 84 -6.71 10.12 -16.43
CA LYS A 84 -7.59 11.29 -16.34
C LYS A 84 -6.75 12.57 -16.43
N PRO A 85 -7.15 13.58 -17.23
CA PRO A 85 -6.40 14.81 -17.38
C PRO A 85 -6.21 15.44 -16.00
N ILE A 86 -4.94 15.72 -15.67
CA ILE A 86 -4.54 16.33 -14.40
C ILE A 86 -5.01 17.79 -14.42
N ASP A 87 -5.76 18.20 -13.40
CA ASP A 87 -6.14 19.60 -13.23
C ASP A 87 -4.86 20.45 -13.05
N PRO A 88 -4.63 21.49 -13.88
CA PRO A 88 -3.45 22.35 -13.76
C PRO A 88 -3.29 23.02 -12.39
N ASN A 89 -4.39 23.19 -11.63
CA ASN A 89 -4.38 23.78 -10.29
C ASN A 89 -4.27 22.74 -9.16
N MET A 90 -4.18 21.45 -9.50
CA MET A 90 -4.05 20.36 -8.54
C MET A 90 -2.72 20.46 -7.79
N ARG A 91 -2.79 20.58 -6.46
CA ARG A 91 -1.61 20.39 -5.62
C ARG A 91 -1.30 18.90 -5.55
N VAL A 92 -0.13 18.50 -6.03
CA VAL A 92 0.29 17.09 -6.00
C VAL A 92 0.87 16.76 -4.62
N ALA A 93 0.39 15.68 -4.02
CA ALA A 93 0.93 15.18 -2.76
C ALA A 93 2.38 14.66 -2.94
N PRO A 94 3.27 14.89 -1.97
CA PRO A 94 4.64 14.36 -2.05
C PRO A 94 4.63 12.83 -2.09
N ARG A 95 5.60 12.25 -2.80
CA ARG A 95 5.80 10.80 -2.85
C ARG A 95 6.49 10.33 -1.58
N ALA A 96 5.88 9.37 -0.88
CA ALA A 96 6.49 8.69 0.27
C ALA A 96 7.16 7.38 -0.12
N ILE A 97 6.57 6.64 -1.07
CA ILE A 97 7.13 5.39 -1.61
C ILE A 97 6.96 5.32 -3.12
N ASP A 98 7.80 4.52 -3.75
CA ASP A 98 7.70 4.14 -5.17
C ASP A 98 6.35 3.45 -5.43
N ASP A 99 5.73 3.73 -6.58
CA ASP A 99 4.41 3.20 -6.92
C ASP A 99 4.41 1.69 -7.18
N ARG A 100 5.54 1.13 -7.62
CA ARG A 100 5.77 -0.32 -7.77
C ARG A 100 5.81 -0.99 -6.41
N THR A 101 6.44 -0.36 -5.42
CA THR A 101 6.42 -0.85 -4.02
C THR A 101 5.01 -0.77 -3.45
N ALA A 102 4.28 0.33 -3.68
CA ALA A 102 2.89 0.43 -3.26
C ALA A 102 2.01 -0.67 -3.89
N TYR A 103 2.20 -0.96 -5.18
CA TYR A 103 1.52 -2.03 -5.89
C TYR A 103 1.76 -3.40 -5.23
N GLN A 104 3.02 -3.74 -4.94
CA GLN A 104 3.37 -5.02 -4.30
C GLN A 104 2.74 -5.14 -2.91
N LEU A 105 2.79 -4.06 -2.11
CA LEU A 105 2.16 -4.02 -0.79
C LEU A 105 0.63 -4.20 -0.90
N VAL A 106 -0.02 -3.56 -1.86
CA VAL A 106 -1.46 -3.76 -2.13
C VAL A 106 -1.75 -5.20 -2.51
N SER A 107 -0.95 -5.81 -3.39
CA SER A 107 -1.08 -7.21 -3.80
C SER A 107 -1.01 -8.15 -2.59
N MET A 108 0.03 -8.00 -1.75
CA MET A 108 0.19 -8.81 -0.54
C MET A 108 -0.95 -8.59 0.48
N MET A 109 -1.45 -7.36 0.64
CA MET A 109 -2.57 -7.08 1.55
C MET A 109 -3.92 -7.59 1.03
N ARG A 110 -4.11 -7.68 -0.29
CA ARG A 110 -5.26 -8.38 -0.88
C ARG A 110 -5.19 -9.87 -0.58
N ASP A 111 -4.01 -10.47 -0.60
CA ASP A 111 -3.84 -11.88 -0.23
C ASP A 111 -4.19 -12.19 1.23
N VAL A 112 -3.99 -11.25 2.15
CA VAL A 112 -4.45 -11.41 3.54
C VAL A 112 -5.97 -11.61 3.62
N VAL A 113 -6.72 -10.99 2.71
CA VAL A 113 -8.17 -11.17 2.55
C VAL A 113 -8.48 -12.45 1.76
N LEU A 114 -7.74 -12.77 0.71
CA LEU A 114 -8.04 -13.94 -0.11
C LEU A 114 -7.78 -15.27 0.61
N ARG A 115 -6.67 -15.35 1.34
CA ARG A 115 -6.12 -16.58 1.92
C ARG A 115 -5.51 -16.43 3.33
N GLY A 116 -5.51 -15.23 3.91
CA GLY A 116 -4.87 -14.98 5.21
C GLY A 116 -5.83 -14.81 6.38
N THR A 117 -5.39 -14.00 7.35
CA THR A 117 -6.11 -13.75 8.60
C THR A 117 -7.35 -12.87 8.45
N ALA A 118 -7.57 -12.24 7.29
CA ALA A 118 -8.71 -11.36 7.02
C ALA A 118 -9.75 -11.99 6.08
N THR A 119 -9.74 -13.32 5.93
CA THR A 119 -10.63 -14.07 5.02
C THR A 119 -12.12 -13.83 5.22
N ALA A 120 -12.54 -13.39 6.40
CA ALA A 120 -13.93 -12.98 6.63
C ALA A 120 -14.36 -11.80 5.72
N ALA A 121 -13.44 -10.92 5.29
CA ALA A 121 -13.75 -9.81 4.40
C ALA A 121 -14.13 -10.23 2.97
N LYS A 122 -13.92 -11.50 2.59
CA LYS A 122 -14.38 -12.04 1.28
C LYS A 122 -15.89 -11.91 1.09
N VAL A 123 -16.66 -11.80 2.17
CA VAL A 123 -18.11 -11.52 2.15
C VAL A 123 -18.46 -10.23 1.39
N LEU A 124 -17.52 -9.30 1.24
CA LEU A 124 -17.71 -8.08 0.45
C LEU A 124 -17.73 -8.36 -1.06
N ASN A 125 -17.29 -9.55 -1.51
CA ASN A 125 -17.25 -9.97 -2.92
C ASN A 125 -16.55 -8.95 -3.85
N ARG A 126 -15.42 -8.42 -3.39
CA ARG A 126 -14.63 -7.42 -4.11
C ARG A 126 -13.15 -7.78 -4.10
N GLU A 127 -12.53 -7.73 -5.28
CA GLU A 127 -11.10 -7.99 -5.47
C GLU A 127 -10.21 -6.79 -5.11
N ASP A 128 -10.80 -5.61 -4.94
CA ASP A 128 -10.10 -4.38 -4.61
C ASP A 128 -9.94 -4.13 -3.10
N VAL A 129 -10.35 -5.09 -2.29
CA VAL A 129 -10.28 -5.04 -0.82
C VAL A 129 -9.00 -5.72 -0.33
N GLY A 130 -8.24 -4.99 0.49
CA GLY A 130 -7.05 -5.51 1.16
C GLY A 130 -6.87 -4.90 2.55
N GLY A 131 -6.10 -5.57 3.40
CA GLY A 131 -5.82 -5.05 4.73
C GLY A 131 -5.02 -6.01 5.60
N LYS A 132 -4.85 -5.65 6.87
CA LYS A 132 -4.13 -6.46 7.85
C LYS A 132 -4.80 -6.39 9.22
N THR A 133 -4.87 -7.56 9.85
CA THR A 133 -5.25 -7.72 11.26
C THR A 133 -4.11 -7.31 12.18
N GLY A 134 -4.43 -6.63 13.28
CA GLY A 134 -3.51 -6.34 14.38
C GLY A 134 -4.09 -6.82 15.71
N SER A 135 -3.24 -7.31 16.61
CA SER A 135 -3.62 -7.69 17.97
C SER A 135 -2.42 -7.47 18.88
N THR A 136 -2.65 -6.90 20.06
CA THR A 136 -1.60 -6.70 21.07
C THR A 136 -1.57 -7.84 22.08
N ASN A 137 -0.51 -7.89 22.89
CA ASN A 137 -0.35 -8.86 23.97
C ASN A 137 -1.57 -8.81 24.93
N ASP A 138 -1.90 -9.97 25.52
CA ASP A 138 -3.07 -10.16 26.37
C ASP A 138 -4.42 -9.75 25.74
N HIS A 139 -4.52 -9.62 24.42
CA HIS A 139 -5.76 -9.21 23.72
C HIS A 139 -6.29 -7.85 24.20
N ARG A 140 -5.42 -6.88 24.47
CA ARG A 140 -5.85 -5.56 24.97
C ARG A 140 -6.42 -4.69 23.86
N ASP A 141 -5.84 -4.83 22.67
CA ASP A 141 -6.25 -4.10 21.48
C ASP A 141 -6.42 -5.07 20.31
N ALA A 142 -7.51 -4.84 19.58
CA ALA A 142 -7.78 -5.49 18.32
C ALA A 142 -7.89 -4.42 17.23
N TRP A 143 -7.12 -4.58 16.16
CA TRP A 143 -7.07 -3.64 15.05
C TRP A 143 -7.40 -4.32 13.73
N PHE A 144 -8.00 -3.57 12.83
CA PHE A 144 -8.01 -3.88 11.41
C PHE A 144 -7.78 -2.61 10.61
N GLY A 145 -6.68 -2.56 9.85
CA GLY A 145 -6.40 -1.50 8.89
C GLY A 145 -6.54 -2.03 7.48
N GLY A 146 -7.27 -1.35 6.63
CA GLY A 146 -7.49 -1.80 5.26
C GLY A 146 -7.99 -0.72 4.33
N PHE A 147 -8.16 -1.11 3.07
CA PHE A 147 -8.65 -0.25 2.00
C PHE A 147 -9.61 -1.01 1.09
N GLY A 148 -10.38 -0.25 0.31
CA GLY A 148 -11.26 -0.74 -0.75
C GLY A 148 -11.77 0.44 -1.56
N GLY A 149 -11.82 0.31 -2.88
CA GLY A 149 -12.11 1.43 -3.77
C GLY A 149 -11.21 2.64 -3.48
N ALA A 150 -11.83 3.81 -3.25
CA ALA A 150 -11.13 5.05 -2.90
C ALA A 150 -10.96 5.27 -1.37
N TYR A 151 -11.38 4.30 -0.53
CA TYR A 151 -11.40 4.46 0.92
C TYR A 151 -10.25 3.70 1.58
N SER A 152 -9.70 4.30 2.64
CA SER A 152 -8.79 3.67 3.59
C SER A 152 -9.41 3.82 4.98
N THR A 153 -9.66 2.70 5.64
CA THR A 153 -10.40 2.65 6.91
C THR A 153 -9.60 1.84 7.93
N VAL A 154 -9.47 2.37 9.14
CA VAL A 154 -8.86 1.67 10.28
C VAL A 154 -9.90 1.58 11.39
N VAL A 155 -10.07 0.39 11.95
CA VAL A 155 -10.91 0.13 13.10
C VAL A 155 -10.04 -0.37 14.25
N TRP A 156 -10.28 0.19 15.42
CA TRP A 156 -9.73 -0.26 16.69
C TRP A 156 -10.86 -0.65 17.63
N VAL A 157 -10.62 -1.70 18.41
CA VAL A 157 -11.44 -2.09 19.54
C VAL A 157 -10.50 -2.30 20.72
N GLY A 158 -10.82 -1.68 21.84
CA GLY A 158 -10.09 -1.78 23.09
C GLY A 158 -10.95 -1.23 24.23
N ARG A 159 -10.40 -1.27 25.44
CA ARG A 159 -11.03 -0.64 26.62
C ARG A 159 -10.20 0.53 27.08
N ASP A 160 -10.86 1.61 27.49
CA ASP A 160 -10.20 2.81 28.01
C ASP A 160 -9.31 2.51 29.23
N ASP A 161 -9.66 1.48 30.01
CA ASP A 161 -8.90 1.01 31.17
C ASP A 161 -7.80 -0.02 30.85
N PHE A 162 -7.51 -0.24 29.57
CA PHE A 162 -6.46 -1.13 29.05
C PHE A 162 -6.56 -2.60 29.48
N ARG A 163 -7.67 -3.04 30.07
CA ARG A 163 -7.83 -4.45 30.46
C ARG A 163 -8.07 -5.33 29.21
N SER A 164 -7.69 -6.61 29.26
CA SER A 164 -7.87 -7.62 28.18
C SER A 164 -9.30 -7.80 27.65
N LEU A 165 -9.52 -7.68 26.35
CA LEU A 165 -10.82 -7.94 25.70
C LEU A 165 -11.32 -9.38 25.90
N GLY A 166 -10.42 -10.32 26.17
CA GLY A 166 -10.70 -11.74 26.34
C GLY A 166 -9.92 -12.60 25.34
N SER A 167 -9.70 -13.87 25.67
CA SER A 167 -8.78 -14.78 24.95
C SER A 167 -9.16 -15.11 23.49
N ARG A 168 -10.28 -14.60 22.99
CA ARG A 168 -10.76 -14.82 21.61
C ARG A 168 -10.96 -13.52 20.84
N GLU A 169 -10.65 -12.39 21.44
CA GLU A 169 -10.87 -11.06 20.88
C GLU A 169 -9.60 -10.54 20.19
N TYR A 170 -9.39 -11.02 18.96
CA TYR A 170 -8.30 -10.59 18.08
C TYR A 170 -8.82 -9.64 17.00
N GLY A 171 -7.91 -9.04 16.23
CA GLY A 171 -8.24 -8.12 15.13
C GLY A 171 -9.27 -8.68 14.14
N GLY A 172 -9.15 -9.97 13.80
CA GLY A 172 -10.10 -10.65 12.89
C GLY A 172 -11.48 -10.98 13.48
N LYS A 173 -11.65 -10.88 14.80
CA LYS A 173 -12.91 -11.22 15.52
C LYS A 173 -13.61 -10.00 16.11
N ALA A 174 -12.84 -9.03 16.61
CA ALA A 174 -13.39 -7.82 17.22
C ALA A 174 -13.48 -6.64 16.23
N ALA A 175 -12.36 -6.29 15.57
CA ALA A 175 -12.29 -5.10 14.72
C ALA A 175 -12.76 -5.33 13.28
N LEU A 176 -12.41 -6.49 12.69
CA LEU A 176 -12.71 -6.80 11.30
C LEU A 176 -14.22 -6.80 10.97
N PRO A 177 -15.14 -7.36 11.80
CA PRO A 177 -16.57 -7.31 11.50
C PRO A 177 -17.12 -5.88 11.37
N ILE A 178 -16.69 -4.97 12.26
CA ILE A 178 -17.07 -3.55 12.23
C ILE A 178 -16.56 -2.91 10.92
N TRP A 179 -15.31 -3.20 10.55
CA TRP A 179 -14.73 -2.71 9.30
C TRP A 179 -15.51 -3.22 8.07
N ILE A 180 -15.89 -4.50 8.06
CA ILE A 180 -16.68 -5.11 6.99
C ILE A 180 -18.04 -4.41 6.85
N ASP A 181 -18.74 -4.18 7.96
CA ASP A 181 -20.06 -3.55 7.93
C ASP A 181 -19.99 -2.11 7.40
N PHE A 182 -19.00 -1.33 7.84
CA PHE A 182 -18.76 0.01 7.30
C PHE A 182 -18.45 -0.02 5.80
N MET A 183 -17.50 -0.87 5.39
CA MET A 183 -17.05 -0.94 4.00
C MET A 183 -18.14 -1.50 3.08
N ARG A 184 -19.01 -2.39 3.56
CA ARG A 184 -20.18 -2.86 2.80
C ARG A 184 -21.08 -1.68 2.40
N ALA A 185 -21.31 -0.74 3.31
CA ALA A 185 -22.09 0.46 3.01
C ALA A 185 -21.31 1.43 2.12
N ALA A 186 -20.05 1.72 2.44
CA ALA A 186 -19.23 2.68 1.72
C ALA A 186 -18.95 2.28 0.26
N LEU A 187 -18.86 0.97 -0.04
CA LEU A 187 -18.48 0.44 -1.35
C LEU A 187 -19.66 0.06 -2.25
N LYS A 188 -20.90 0.14 -1.77
CA LYS A 188 -22.08 -0.42 -2.46
C LYS A 188 -22.20 0.01 -3.93
N GLU A 189 -21.97 1.29 -4.21
CA GLU A 189 -22.10 1.89 -5.55
C GLU A 189 -20.75 2.35 -6.13
N GLN A 190 -19.66 1.88 -5.55
CA GLN A 190 -18.32 2.32 -5.95
C GLN A 190 -17.75 1.36 -6.99
N PRO A 191 -17.09 1.87 -8.04
CA PRO A 191 -16.41 1.01 -9.00
C PRO A 191 -15.33 0.19 -8.30
N VAL A 192 -15.07 -1.02 -8.81
CA VAL A 192 -13.94 -1.83 -8.35
C VAL A 192 -12.64 -1.19 -8.83
N ALA A 193 -11.76 -0.87 -7.90
CA ALA A 193 -10.46 -0.27 -8.22
C ALA A 193 -9.49 -1.33 -8.73
N ALA A 194 -9.16 -1.25 -10.02
CA ALA A 194 -8.11 -2.06 -10.62
C ALA A 194 -6.77 -1.84 -9.90
N ASN A 195 -6.01 -2.92 -9.75
CA ASN A 195 -4.61 -2.86 -9.33
C ASN A 195 -3.79 -3.25 -10.55
N ASP A 196 -3.62 -2.28 -11.46
CA ASP A 196 -2.78 -2.45 -12.64
C ASP A 196 -1.30 -2.21 -12.27
N PRO A 197 -0.38 -3.05 -12.76
CA PRO A 197 1.04 -2.91 -12.49
C PRO A 197 1.56 -1.60 -13.11
N PRO A 198 2.27 -0.75 -12.34
CA PRO A 198 2.95 0.41 -12.90
C PRO A 198 4.07 -0.01 -13.86
N GLU A 199 4.48 0.89 -14.78
CA GLU A 199 5.68 0.66 -15.62
C GLU A 199 6.91 0.29 -14.77
N GLY A 200 7.82 -0.50 -15.33
CA GLY A 200 9.01 -1.01 -14.63
C GLY A 200 8.74 -2.25 -13.75
N MET A 201 7.58 -2.90 -13.94
CA MET A 201 7.20 -4.15 -13.32
C MET A 201 7.18 -5.26 -14.36
N VAL A 202 7.63 -6.46 -13.97
CA VAL A 202 7.60 -7.66 -14.79
C VAL A 202 6.91 -8.79 -14.03
N GLN A 203 6.16 -9.60 -14.77
CA GLN A 203 5.47 -10.75 -14.19
C GLN A 203 6.44 -11.93 -14.07
N THR A 204 6.49 -12.54 -12.89
CA THR A 204 7.23 -13.77 -12.61
C THR A 204 6.27 -14.84 -12.08
N SER A 205 6.60 -16.10 -12.31
CA SER A 205 5.81 -17.23 -11.83
C SER A 205 6.71 -18.24 -11.15
N THR A 206 6.52 -18.41 -9.85
CA THR A 206 7.28 -19.37 -9.03
C THR A 206 6.29 -20.26 -8.29
N ASN A 207 6.46 -21.59 -8.39
CA ASN A 207 5.60 -22.59 -7.72
C ASN A 207 4.09 -22.41 -7.99
N GLY A 208 3.72 -21.96 -9.20
CA GLY A 208 2.33 -21.75 -9.60
C GLY A 208 1.68 -20.47 -9.05
N VAL A 209 2.45 -19.61 -8.35
CA VAL A 209 2.01 -18.27 -7.95
C VAL A 209 2.59 -17.26 -8.92
N THR A 210 1.71 -16.44 -9.50
CA THR A 210 2.09 -15.38 -10.43
C THR A 210 2.13 -14.04 -9.68
N GLU A 211 3.30 -13.40 -9.65
CA GLU A 211 3.50 -12.11 -9.00
C GLU A 211 4.15 -11.11 -9.94
N TRP A 212 4.05 -9.82 -9.61
CA TRP A 212 4.79 -8.78 -10.28
C TRP A 212 5.94 -8.33 -9.39
N VAL A 213 7.13 -8.28 -9.97
CA VAL A 213 8.37 -7.82 -9.34
C VAL A 213 8.95 -6.67 -10.15
N LYS A 214 9.73 -5.81 -9.51
CA LYS A 214 10.45 -4.77 -10.23
C LYS A 214 11.46 -5.43 -11.15
N THR A 215 11.68 -4.86 -12.33
CA THR A 215 12.66 -5.39 -13.29
C THR A 215 14.05 -5.53 -12.65
N GLU A 216 14.47 -4.51 -11.89
CA GLU A 216 15.76 -4.50 -11.19
C GLU A 216 15.87 -5.56 -10.09
N ASP A 217 14.76 -5.89 -9.41
CA ASP A 217 14.75 -6.90 -8.36
C ASP A 217 14.87 -8.30 -8.96
N LEU A 218 14.24 -8.55 -10.11
CA LEU A 218 14.36 -9.82 -10.82
C LEU A 218 15.79 -10.04 -11.31
N GLU A 219 16.41 -9.01 -11.89
CA GLU A 219 17.82 -9.05 -12.32
C GLU A 219 18.74 -9.35 -11.13
N ARG A 220 18.50 -8.71 -9.98
CA ARG A 220 19.27 -8.96 -8.76
C ARG A 220 19.13 -10.40 -8.28
N ILE A 221 17.91 -10.93 -8.16
CA ILE A 221 17.67 -12.32 -7.72
C ILE A 221 18.36 -13.32 -8.67
N GLN A 222 18.26 -13.11 -9.98
CA GLN A 222 18.92 -13.98 -10.97
C GLN A 222 20.44 -13.89 -10.89
N SER A 223 20.98 -12.70 -10.61
CA SER A 223 22.41 -12.53 -10.40
C SER A 223 22.88 -13.21 -9.11
N GLU A 224 22.14 -13.09 -8.00
CA GLU A 224 22.45 -13.72 -6.71
C GLU A 224 22.36 -15.26 -6.79
N GLU A 225 21.34 -15.82 -7.44
CA GLU A 225 21.25 -17.27 -7.70
C GLU A 225 22.42 -17.77 -8.56
N SER A 226 22.95 -16.95 -9.47
CA SER A 226 24.12 -17.32 -10.27
C SER A 226 25.42 -17.38 -9.44
N TYR A 227 25.50 -16.66 -8.32
CA TYR A 227 26.64 -16.72 -7.39
C TYR A 227 26.57 -17.89 -6.39
N ASP A 228 25.39 -18.42 -6.08
CA ASP A 228 25.22 -19.58 -5.16
C ASP A 228 25.46 -20.95 -5.83
N THR A 229 26.01 -20.97 -7.04
CA THR A 229 26.39 -22.23 -7.72
C THR A 229 27.82 -22.69 -7.43
N GLY A 230 28.50 -22.13 -6.42
CA GLY A 230 29.82 -22.61 -5.98
C GLY A 230 30.27 -22.09 -4.62
N GLU A 231 30.37 -23.01 -3.65
CA GLU A 231 31.21 -22.94 -2.43
C GLU A 231 30.90 -21.87 -1.36
N ASN A 232 30.01 -22.16 -0.41
CA ASN A 232 30.35 -22.35 1.02
C ASN A 232 29.07 -22.41 1.88
N GLN A 233 28.67 -23.63 2.27
CA GLN A 233 27.77 -23.83 3.39
C GLN A 233 28.56 -23.66 4.69
N THR A 234 28.58 -22.45 5.23
CA THR A 234 28.77 -22.25 6.67
C THR A 234 27.47 -21.76 7.26
N ALA A 235 26.80 -22.67 7.96
CA ALA A 235 25.58 -22.40 8.71
C ALA A 235 25.89 -21.46 9.88
N ASP A 236 25.56 -20.18 9.71
CA ASP A 236 25.44 -19.25 10.85
C ASP A 236 24.07 -19.44 11.50
N GLU A 237 23.97 -20.44 12.39
CA GLU A 237 22.80 -20.67 13.28
C GLU A 237 22.70 -19.61 14.41
N ALA A 238 22.84 -18.32 14.09
CA ALA A 238 22.81 -17.25 15.09
C ALA A 238 22.05 -15.99 14.64
N ALA A 239 20.83 -16.18 14.13
CA ALA A 239 19.75 -15.18 14.11
C ALA A 239 18.47 -15.97 13.77
N PHE A 240 17.35 -15.96 14.50
CA PHE A 240 16.61 -14.86 15.08
C PHE A 240 15.77 -15.42 16.24
N ASP A 241 16.04 -14.95 17.46
CA ASP A 241 15.03 -14.96 18.52
C ASP A 241 14.57 -13.52 18.72
N ILE A 242 13.49 -13.17 18.02
CA ILE A 242 12.71 -11.97 18.29
C ILE A 242 11.27 -12.44 18.41
N PHE A 243 10.95 -13.14 19.50
CA PHE A 243 9.65 -13.08 20.19
C PHE A 243 9.81 -13.44 21.68
#